data_AF-A0A832DBR5-F1
#
_entry.id   AF-A0A832DBR5-F1
#
_cell.length_a   1.000
_cell.length_b   1.000
_cell.length_c   1.000
_cell.angle_alpha   90.00
_cell.angle_beta   90.00
_cell.angle_gamma   90.00
#
_symmetry.space_group_name_H-M   'P 1'
#
loop_
_entity.id
_entity.type
_entity.pdbx_description
1 polymer ?
#
loop_
_entity_poly.entity_id
_entity_poly.type
_entity_poly.pdbx_seq_one_letter_code
_entity_poly.pdbx_strand_id
1 'polypeptide(L)'
;MELWDWRYYANMLKKQRFNIDAEALKVYFPMQATLNGLFTIYEKIFHVKFVQVDPPYKWVDDLQLWAVLDAPTGAPLGLFYLDLYPREGKYNHFAVFDLISGKLLPDGRYHRPVAAMICNFSTSSTRPTIPP
;
A
#
# COMPACT_ATOMS: atom_id res chain seq x y z
N MET A 1 30.93 3.32 21.32
CA MET A 1 29.83 2.93 20.42
C MET A 1 28.66 3.76 20.88
N GLU A 2 28.27 4.72 20.07
CA GLU A 2 27.24 5.70 20.42
C GLU A 2 25.85 5.17 20.05
N LEU A 3 24.79 5.78 20.61
CA LEU A 3 23.42 5.33 20.37
C LEU A 3 22.99 5.43 18.90
N TRP A 4 23.67 6.23 18.06
CA TRP A 4 23.38 6.29 16.62
C TRP A 4 24.13 5.25 15.79
N ASP A 5 25.16 4.60 16.35
CA ASP A 5 26.02 3.67 15.62
C ASP A 5 25.38 2.29 15.39
N TRP A 6 24.42 1.88 16.23
CA TRP A 6 23.91 0.50 16.22
C TRP A 6 23.30 0.09 14.88
N ARG A 7 22.57 0.99 14.19
CA ARG A 7 21.94 0.69 12.89
C ARG A 7 22.98 0.39 11.83
N TYR A 8 24.09 1.14 11.83
CA TYR A 8 25.18 0.96 10.90
C TYR A 8 25.84 -0.41 11.08
N TYR A 9 26.22 -0.75 12.32
CA TYR A 9 26.85 -2.04 12.62
C TYR A 9 25.89 -3.23 12.43
N ALA A 10 24.60 -3.08 12.72
CA ALA A 10 23.59 -4.10 12.43
C ALA A 10 23.49 -4.39 10.93
N ASN A 11 23.56 -3.37 10.08
CA ASN A 11 23.56 -3.55 8.63
C ASN A 11 24.85 -4.21 8.13
N MET A 12 26.02 -3.84 8.66
CA MET A 12 27.27 -4.54 8.36
C MET A 12 27.20 -6.02 8.73
N LEU A 13 26.66 -6.34 9.91
CA LEU A 13 26.49 -7.72 10.37
C LEU A 13 25.57 -8.50 9.42
N LYS A 14 24.46 -7.91 8.97
CA LYS A 14 23.55 -8.54 7.99
C LYS A 14 24.25 -8.85 6.67
N LYS A 15 25.03 -7.89 6.14
CA LYS A 15 25.82 -8.07 4.92
C LYS A 15 26.86 -9.19 5.09
N GLN A 16 27.62 -9.18 6.18
CA GLN A 16 28.70 -10.14 6.39
C GLN A 16 28.21 -11.56 6.72
N ARG A 17 27.18 -11.71 7.56
CA ARG A 17 26.70 -13.03 8.00
C ARG A 17 25.67 -13.67 7.08
N PHE A 18 24.83 -12.87 6.42
CA PHE A 18 23.72 -13.38 5.61
C PHE A 18 23.85 -13.03 4.12
N ASN A 19 24.87 -12.26 3.72
CA ASN A 19 25.05 -11.78 2.35
C ASN A 19 23.82 -11.03 1.80
N ILE A 20 23.09 -10.36 2.67
CA ILE A 20 21.88 -9.60 2.31
C ILE A 20 22.25 -8.13 2.10
N ASP A 21 22.08 -7.65 0.87
CA ASP A 21 22.13 -6.22 0.55
C ASP A 21 20.73 -5.68 0.24
N ALA A 22 20.17 -4.92 1.17
CA ALA A 22 18.84 -4.34 1.03
C ALA A 22 18.74 -3.36 -0.15
N GLU A 23 19.83 -2.68 -0.52
CA GLU A 23 19.83 -1.78 -1.68
C GLU A 23 19.73 -2.56 -2.99
N ALA A 24 20.48 -3.67 -3.11
CA ALA A 24 20.44 -4.53 -4.27
C ALA A 24 19.07 -5.22 -4.43
N LEU A 25 18.41 -5.53 -3.31
CA LEU A 25 17.10 -6.19 -3.32
C LEU A 25 15.97 -5.31 -3.88
N LYS A 26 16.05 -3.98 -3.77
CA LYS A 26 14.97 -3.07 -4.20
C LYS A 26 14.63 -3.19 -5.68
N VAL A 27 15.61 -3.53 -6.53
CA VAL A 27 15.42 -3.70 -7.97
C VAL A 27 14.41 -4.83 -8.27
N TYR A 28 14.27 -5.81 -7.37
CA TYR A 28 13.33 -6.93 -7.51
C TYR A 28 11.92 -6.60 -7.04
N PHE A 29 11.71 -5.45 -6.37
CA PHE A 29 10.40 -5.02 -5.86
C PHE A 29 9.95 -3.68 -6.47
N PRO A 30 9.80 -3.59 -7.80
CA PRO A 30 9.20 -2.40 -8.39
C PRO A 30 7.77 -2.25 -7.89
N MET A 31 7.35 -1.02 -7.61
CA MET A 31 6.10 -0.72 -6.90
C MET A 31 4.88 -1.41 -7.52
N GLN A 32 4.65 -1.22 -8.82
CA GLN A 32 3.47 -1.77 -9.48
C GLN A 32 3.47 -3.31 -9.49
N ALA A 33 4.62 -3.95 -9.71
CA ALA A 33 4.69 -5.42 -9.69
C ALA A 33 4.46 -5.96 -8.26
N THR A 34 4.95 -5.23 -7.25
CA THR A 34 4.79 -5.59 -5.84
C THR A 34 3.33 -5.46 -5.41
N LEU A 35 2.63 -4.39 -5.81
CA LEU A 35 1.20 -4.21 -5.58
C LEU A 35 0.37 -5.30 -6.29
N ASN A 36 0.68 -5.60 -7.54
CA ASN A 36 -0.01 -6.66 -8.28
C ASN A 36 0.19 -8.03 -7.61
N GLY A 37 1.41 -8.33 -7.14
CA GLY A 37 1.71 -9.53 -6.37
C GLY A 37 0.94 -9.59 -5.05
N LEU A 38 0.88 -8.47 -4.32
CA LEU A 38 0.09 -8.33 -3.10
C LEU A 38 -1.39 -8.62 -3.37
N PHE A 39 -1.99 -7.97 -4.37
CA PHE A 39 -3.37 -8.20 -4.76
C PHE A 39 -3.61 -9.68 -5.11
N THR A 40 -2.74 -10.29 -5.92
CA THR A 40 -2.85 -11.72 -6.26
C THR A 40 -2.90 -12.62 -5.02
N ILE A 41 -2.13 -12.31 -3.98
CA ILE A 41 -2.16 -13.06 -2.71
C ILE A 41 -3.50 -12.87 -2.00
N TYR A 42 -3.98 -11.63 -1.88
CA TYR A 42 -5.24 -11.31 -1.22
C TYR A 42 -6.46 -11.89 -1.97
N GLU A 43 -6.46 -11.84 -3.30
CA GLU A 43 -7.52 -12.45 -4.12
C GLU A 43 -7.61 -13.97 -3.87
N LYS A 44 -6.48 -14.65 -3.72
CA LYS A 44 -6.43 -16.08 -3.43
C LYS A 44 -6.90 -16.43 -2.01
N ILE A 45 -6.46 -15.67 -1.01
CA ILE A 45 -6.77 -15.96 0.40
C ILE A 45 -8.22 -15.61 0.73
N PHE A 46 -8.73 -14.48 0.23
CA PHE A 46 -10.04 -13.94 0.59
C PHE A 46 -11.12 -14.15 -0.47
N HIS A 47 -10.78 -14.78 -1.60
CA HIS A 47 -11.70 -14.97 -2.72
C HIS A 47 -12.36 -13.66 -3.19
N VAL A 48 -11.54 -12.61 -3.28
CA VAL A 48 -11.95 -11.29 -3.80
C VAL A 48 -11.31 -11.02 -5.15
N LYS A 49 -11.77 -9.97 -5.83
CA LYS A 49 -11.12 -9.38 -7.01
C LYS A 49 -10.90 -7.89 -6.80
N PHE A 50 -9.74 -7.40 -7.21
CA PHE A 50 -9.43 -5.97 -7.21
C PHE A 50 -9.57 -5.41 -8.63
N VAL A 51 -10.41 -4.39 -8.77
CA VAL A 51 -10.62 -3.69 -10.05
C VAL A 51 -10.29 -2.22 -9.85
N GLN A 52 -9.30 -1.73 -10.58
CA GLN A 52 -9.00 -0.30 -10.59
C GLN A 52 -10.15 0.45 -11.25
N VAL A 53 -10.62 1.52 -10.63
CA VAL A 53 -11.72 2.35 -11.11
C VAL A 53 -11.32 3.82 -11.06
N ASP A 54 -11.99 4.65 -11.87
CA ASP A 54 -11.74 6.08 -11.84
C ASP A 54 -12.31 6.70 -10.56
N PRO A 55 -11.48 7.42 -9.78
CA PRO A 55 -11.97 8.11 -8.61
C PRO A 55 -12.87 9.28 -9.00
N PRO A 56 -14.08 9.41 -8.39
CA PRO A 56 -14.96 10.55 -8.65
C PRO A 56 -14.37 11.87 -8.13
N TYR A 57 -13.45 11.79 -7.16
CA TYR A 57 -12.71 12.91 -6.62
C TYR A 57 -11.25 12.50 -6.39
N LYS A 58 -10.32 13.35 -6.83
CA LYS A 58 -8.88 13.20 -6.61
C LYS A 58 -8.35 14.37 -5.78
N TRP A 59 -7.68 14.06 -4.68
CA TRP A 59 -6.90 15.05 -3.92
C TRP A 59 -5.42 15.11 -4.33
N VAL A 60 -4.97 14.19 -5.18
CA VAL A 60 -3.65 14.14 -5.79
C VAL A 60 -3.75 13.41 -7.13
N ASP A 61 -2.90 13.75 -8.09
CA ASP A 61 -3.01 13.29 -9.48
C ASP A 61 -2.83 11.77 -9.65
N ASP A 62 -1.86 11.22 -8.91
CA ASP A 62 -1.47 9.81 -8.91
C ASP A 62 -2.34 8.93 -7.98
N LEU A 63 -3.42 9.49 -7.43
CA LEU A 63 -4.36 8.77 -6.59
C LEU A 63 -5.03 7.64 -7.36
N GLN A 64 -4.96 6.43 -6.79
CA GLN A 64 -5.65 5.26 -7.35
C GLN A 64 -6.87 4.93 -6.49
N LEU A 65 -7.95 4.50 -7.13
CA LEU A 65 -9.12 3.93 -6.46
C LEU A 65 -9.31 2.49 -6.95
N TRP A 66 -9.56 1.60 -6.01
CA TRP A 66 -9.74 0.18 -6.26
C TRP A 66 -11.06 -0.29 -5.67
N ALA A 67 -11.88 -0.95 -6.49
CA ALA A 67 -13.06 -1.68 -6.06
C ALA A 67 -12.68 -3.11 -5.66
N VAL A 68 -13.22 -3.54 -4.52
CA VAL A 68 -13.12 -4.92 -4.05
C VAL A 68 -14.43 -5.60 -4.35
N LEU A 69 -14.38 -6.68 -5.12
CA LEU A 69 -15.53 -7.48 -5.49
C LEU A 69 -15.40 -8.87 -4.86
N ASP A 70 -16.51 -9.47 -4.46
CA ASP A 70 -16.58 -10.89 -4.14
C ASP A 70 -16.33 -11.70 -5.43
N ALA A 71 -15.33 -12.57 -5.44
CA ALA A 71 -14.95 -13.27 -6.67
C ALA A 71 -16.02 -14.28 -7.15
N PRO A 72 -16.71 -15.03 -6.27
CA PRO A 72 -17.78 -15.94 -6.68
C PRO A 72 -19.02 -15.24 -7.24
N THR A 73 -19.50 -14.18 -6.60
CA THR A 73 -20.77 -13.54 -6.95
C THR A 73 -20.62 -12.29 -7.83
N GLY A 74 -19.43 -11.69 -7.85
CA GLY A 74 -19.19 -10.38 -8.47
C GLY A 74 -19.78 -9.21 -7.66
N ALA A 75 -20.37 -9.47 -6.48
CA ALA A 75 -20.97 -8.42 -5.68
C ALA A 75 -19.89 -7.45 -5.16
N PRO A 76 -20.11 -6.13 -5.22
CA PRO A 76 -19.16 -5.18 -4.65
C PRO A 76 -19.14 -5.33 -3.13
N LEU A 77 -17.95 -5.28 -2.55
CA LEU A 77 -17.70 -5.37 -1.11
C LEU A 77 -17.31 -4.02 -0.51
N GLY A 78 -16.53 -3.23 -1.24
CA GLY A 78 -16.06 -1.92 -0.79
C GLY A 78 -15.10 -1.27 -1.77
N LEU A 79 -14.58 -0.11 -1.39
CA LEU A 79 -13.60 0.65 -2.16
C LEU A 79 -12.41 1.01 -1.26
N PHE A 80 -11.23 1.19 -1.84
CA PHE A 80 -10.14 1.87 -1.15
C PHE A 80 -9.29 2.71 -2.08
N TYR A 81 -8.82 3.84 -1.55
CA TYR A 81 -7.84 4.68 -2.19
C TYR A 81 -6.41 4.24 -1.85
N LEU A 82 -5.50 4.33 -2.81
CA LEU A 82 -4.06 4.22 -2.59
C LEU A 82 -3.39 5.57 -2.88
N ASP A 83 -2.82 6.17 -1.83
CA ASP A 83 -2.01 7.39 -1.91
C ASP A 83 -0.57 7.02 -1.54
N LEU A 84 0.24 6.70 -2.56
CA LEU A 84 1.49 5.93 -2.38
C LEU A 84 2.73 6.79 -2.11
N TYR A 85 2.76 8.01 -2.64
CA TYR A 85 4.00 8.78 -2.76
C TYR A 85 4.04 9.99 -1.82
N PRO A 86 5.23 10.36 -1.29
CA PRO A 86 5.36 11.51 -0.40
C PRO A 86 5.10 12.81 -1.16
N ARG A 87 4.47 13.77 -0.49
CA ARG A 87 4.34 15.17 -0.94
C ARG A 87 4.29 16.11 0.26
N GLU A 88 4.58 17.38 0.04
CA GLU A 88 4.46 18.40 1.06
C GLU A 88 3.03 18.43 1.65
N GLY A 89 2.92 18.52 2.97
CA GLY A 89 1.63 18.54 3.68
C GLY A 89 0.90 17.20 3.80
N LYS A 90 1.40 16.11 3.20
CA LYS A 90 0.83 14.75 3.38
C LYS A 90 1.23 14.14 4.73
N TYR A 91 0.34 13.32 5.29
CA TYR A 91 0.64 12.48 6.45
C TYR A 91 1.89 11.59 6.21
N ASN A 92 2.85 11.67 7.13
CA ASN A 92 4.23 11.19 6.93
C ASN A 92 4.47 9.73 7.35
N HIS A 93 3.47 9.04 7.89
CA HIS A 93 3.56 7.61 8.24
C HIS A 93 2.69 6.74 7.33
N PHE A 94 2.89 5.43 7.45
CA PHE A 94 2.05 4.43 6.78
C PHE A 94 0.81 4.20 7.65
N ALA A 95 -0.38 4.38 7.08
CA ALA A 95 -1.63 4.25 7.81
C ALA A 95 -2.79 3.90 6.88
N VAL A 96 -3.85 3.35 7.49
CA VAL A 96 -5.15 3.17 6.85
C VAL A 96 -6.16 4.03 7.60
N PHE A 97 -6.95 4.79 6.86
CA PHE A 97 -8.02 5.62 7.40
C PHE A 97 -9.36 5.16 6.84
N ASP A 98 -10.34 4.96 7.72
CA ASP A 98 -11.72 4.71 7.31
C ASP A 98 -12.36 6.04 6.90
N LEU A 99 -12.77 6.14 5.63
CA LEU A 99 -13.50 7.31 5.11
C LEU A 99 -15.01 7.12 5.28
N ILE A 100 -15.48 5.91 5.01
CA ILE A 100 -16.87 5.50 5.17
C ILE A 100 -16.86 4.14 5.87
N SER A 101 -17.49 4.06 7.03
CA SER A 101 -17.68 2.79 7.73
C SER A 101 -18.80 1.97 7.09
N GLY A 102 -18.54 0.68 6.91
CA GLY A 102 -19.55 -0.27 6.45
C GLY A 102 -20.66 -0.43 7.49
N LYS A 103 -21.93 -0.27 7.08
CA LYS A 103 -23.07 -0.38 8.00
C LYS A 103 -24.38 -0.72 7.28
N LEU A 104 -25.26 -1.40 7.99
CA LEU A 104 -26.65 -1.58 7.55
C LEU A 104 -27.42 -0.28 7.76
N LEU A 105 -28.15 0.16 6.73
CA LEU A 105 -29.02 1.32 6.78
C LEU A 105 -30.42 0.92 7.28
N PRO A 106 -31.22 1.87 7.80
CA PRO A 106 -32.57 1.58 8.29
C PRO A 106 -33.51 0.96 7.23
N ASP A 107 -33.25 1.22 5.95
CA ASP A 107 -34.02 0.68 4.82
C ASP A 107 -33.57 -0.73 4.39
N GLY A 108 -32.65 -1.35 5.13
CA GLY A 108 -32.13 -2.69 4.86
C GLY A 108 -31.00 -2.74 3.83
N ARG A 109 -30.62 -1.62 3.20
CA ARG A 109 -29.45 -1.59 2.31
C ARG A 109 -28.16 -1.57 3.10
N TYR A 110 -27.12 -2.25 2.59
CA TYR A 110 -25.79 -2.15 3.17
C TYR A 110 -25.00 -1.00 2.53
N HIS A 111 -24.56 -0.05 3.35
CA HIS A 111 -23.63 0.98 2.95
C HIS A 111 -22.21 0.42 3.02
N ARG A 112 -21.54 0.36 1.87
CA ARG A 112 -20.24 -0.29 1.73
C ARG A 112 -19.10 0.57 2.27
N PRO A 113 -18.08 -0.04 2.89
CA PRO A 113 -16.96 0.70 3.43
C PRO A 113 -16.09 1.31 2.31
N VAL A 114 -15.47 2.45 2.65
CA VAL A 114 -14.43 3.09 1.85
C VAL A 114 -13.28 3.46 2.77
N ALA A 115 -12.06 3.06 2.40
CA ALA A 115 -10.85 3.37 3.15
C ALA A 115 -9.83 4.12 2.29
N ALA A 116 -8.82 4.71 2.92
CA ALA A 116 -7.64 5.26 2.26
C ALA A 116 -6.37 4.70 2.90
N MET A 117 -5.54 4.06 2.09
CA MET A 117 -4.22 3.62 2.48
C MET A 117 -3.20 4.69 2.10
N ILE A 118 -2.57 5.26 3.11
CA ILE A 118 -1.56 6.29 2.99
C ILE A 118 -0.19 5.64 3.15
N CYS A 119 0.66 5.81 2.16
CA CYS A 119 2.05 5.34 2.17
C CYS A 119 2.99 6.48 1.80
N ASN A 120 4.28 6.30 2.05
CA ASN A 120 5.33 7.25 1.65
C ASN A 120 6.47 6.52 0.94
N PHE A 121 6.11 5.73 -0.07
CA PHE A 121 7.08 5.07 -0.91
C PHE A 121 7.78 6.10 -1.78
N SER A 122 9.08 5.94 -1.94
CA SER A 122 9.86 6.83 -2.77
C SER A 122 9.42 6.84 -4.23
N THR A 123 9.29 8.03 -4.79
CA THR A 123 9.24 8.24 -6.24
C THR A 123 10.64 7.99 -6.79
N SER A 124 10.82 6.95 -7.62
CA SER A 124 12.11 6.64 -8.22
C SER A 124 12.60 7.79 -9.11
N SER A 125 13.57 8.56 -8.63
CA SER A 125 14.39 9.46 -9.44
C SER A 125 15.83 8.97 -9.37
N THR A 126 16.19 7.97 -10.19
CA THR A 126 17.58 7.52 -10.43
C THR A 126 18.46 7.15 -9.22
N ARG A 127 17.94 7.13 -7.99
CA ARG A 127 18.66 6.69 -6.79
C ARG A 127 17.87 5.61 -6.06
N PRO A 128 18.52 4.54 -5.60
CA PRO A 128 17.85 3.52 -4.80
C PRO A 128 17.40 4.15 -3.48
N THR A 129 16.14 3.95 -3.12
CA THR A 129 15.57 4.68 -1.98
C THR A 129 15.47 3.84 -0.74
N ILE A 130 16.07 4.32 0.33
CA ILE A 130 16.12 3.69 1.66
C ILE A 130 14.73 3.77 2.32
N PRO A 131 14.05 2.64 2.61
CA PRO A 131 13.01 2.66 3.63
C PRO A 131 13.67 2.89 5.00
N PRO A 132 13.08 3.73 5.87
CA PRO A 132 13.66 4.06 7.18
C PRO A 132 13.83 2.87 8.14
#